data_AF-A0A8J3LXK7-F1
#
_entry.id   AF-A0A8J3LXK7-F1
#
_cell.length_a   1.000
_cell.length_b   1.000
_cell.length_c   1.000
_cell.angle_alpha   90.00
_cell.angle_beta   90.00
_cell.angle_gamma   90.00
#
_symmetry.space_group_name_H-M   'P 1'
#
loop_
_entity.id
_entity.type
_entity.pdbx_description
1 polymer ?
#
loop_
_entity_poly.entity_id
_entity_poly.type
_entity_poly.pdbx_seq_one_letter_code
_entity_poly.pdbx_strand_id
1 'polypeptide(L)'
;MVPKWSPVLYTWRTVSGWECAPGGALRQEQLVHHGCVPWRPLTDDLMRRDPQLDPFRERAAFLIRDGERVATLYLRAEAWWEQTGGHLWWRTWSEAKEHVHGFVLTQAGAFDDFIVDADDVHDELPDWVNNIFEYRGEILTVRWLDDASSRTVRADVFGLDEYEEPTPRL
;
A
#
# COMPACT_ATOMS: atom_id res chain seq x y z
N MET A 1 -14.46 27.26 2.28
CA MET A 1 -15.65 26.52 2.76
C MET A 1 -15.45 25.07 2.33
N VAL A 2 -15.07 24.19 3.26
CA VAL A 2 -14.84 22.77 2.99
C VAL A 2 -16.07 22.02 3.49
N PRO A 3 -16.70 21.12 2.70
CA PRO A 3 -17.86 20.39 3.16
C PRO A 3 -17.44 19.33 4.20
N LYS A 4 -18.11 19.34 5.34
CA LYS A 4 -18.06 18.28 6.35
C LYS A 4 -18.75 17.03 5.80
N TRP A 5 -18.02 15.93 5.74
CA TRP A 5 -18.56 14.60 5.48
C TRP A 5 -18.85 13.90 6.82
N SER A 6 -19.98 13.18 6.88
CA SER A 6 -20.33 12.27 7.98
C SER A 6 -20.35 10.84 7.43
N PRO A 7 -19.60 9.88 8.00
CA PRO A 7 -19.71 8.49 7.61
C PRO A 7 -20.78 7.75 8.41
N VAL A 8 -21.56 6.94 7.69
CA VAL A 8 -22.48 5.95 8.27
C VAL A 8 -21.64 4.83 8.88
N LEU A 9 -21.82 4.63 10.18
CA LEU A 9 -21.19 3.59 10.99
C LEU A 9 -21.58 2.19 10.52
N TYR A 10 -20.60 1.37 10.11
CA TYR A 10 -20.68 -0.09 10.25
C TYR A 10 -19.75 -0.52 11.37
N THR A 11 -20.31 -0.70 12.56
CA THR A 11 -19.59 -1.24 13.72
C THR A 11 -19.51 -2.76 13.60
N TRP A 12 -18.32 -3.32 13.42
CA TRP A 12 -18.05 -4.72 13.75
C TRP A 12 -17.37 -4.76 15.11
N ARG A 13 -18.12 -5.22 16.10
CA ARG A 13 -17.68 -5.41 17.48
C ARG A 13 -16.87 -6.71 17.55
N THR A 14 -15.55 -6.64 17.62
CA THR A 14 -14.68 -7.78 17.92
C THR A 14 -14.66 -8.02 19.42
N VAL A 15 -15.09 -9.22 19.83
CA VAL A 15 -14.84 -9.77 21.16
C VAL A 15 -13.47 -10.44 21.08
N SER A 16 -12.53 -9.93 21.87
CA SER A 16 -11.18 -10.46 22.03
C SER A 16 -11.19 -11.78 22.81
N GLY A 17 -10.30 -12.68 22.41
CA GLY A 17 -9.91 -13.86 23.15
C GLY A 17 -8.92 -14.66 22.31
N TRP A 18 -7.76 -14.99 22.89
CA TRP A 18 -6.66 -15.80 22.35
C TRP A 18 -5.57 -15.03 21.58
N GLU A 19 -4.69 -14.38 22.35
CA GLU A 19 -3.29 -14.12 21.98
C GLU A 19 -2.51 -15.44 21.91
N CYS A 20 -1.76 -15.66 20.83
CA CYS A 20 -0.66 -16.62 20.80
C CYS A 20 0.66 -15.85 20.86
N ALA A 21 1.40 -15.98 21.96
CA ALA A 21 2.72 -15.40 22.13
C ALA A 21 3.80 -16.17 21.31
N PRO A 22 4.93 -15.51 20.94
CA PRO A 22 5.86 -16.02 19.94
C PRO A 22 6.95 -16.90 20.56
N GLY A 23 7.36 -17.94 19.85
CA GLY A 23 8.48 -18.78 20.28
C GLY A 23 8.82 -19.88 19.29
N GLY A 24 9.63 -19.54 18.28
CA GLY A 24 10.32 -20.53 17.45
C GLY A 24 9.91 -20.51 15.99
N ALA A 25 10.91 -20.38 15.12
CA ALA A 25 10.79 -20.65 13.69
C ALA A 25 10.42 -22.12 13.49
N LEU A 26 9.12 -22.40 13.31
CA LEU A 26 8.64 -23.72 12.95
C LEU A 26 8.37 -23.77 11.45
N ARG A 27 8.92 -24.79 10.78
CA ARG A 27 8.61 -25.11 9.39
C ARG A 27 7.13 -25.44 9.23
N GLN A 28 6.63 -25.16 8.04
CA GLN A 28 5.25 -25.30 7.53
C GLN A 28 4.54 -26.62 7.89
N GLU A 29 5.27 -27.69 8.23
CA GLU A 29 4.73 -29.03 8.50
C GLU A 29 4.26 -29.25 9.96
N GLN A 30 4.58 -28.36 10.91
CA GLN A 30 4.28 -28.59 12.34
C GLN A 30 3.05 -27.86 12.91
N LEU A 31 2.40 -26.97 12.14
CA LEU A 31 1.24 -26.19 12.62
C LEU A 31 -0.11 -26.95 12.54
N VAL A 32 -0.13 -28.17 12.01
CA VAL A 32 -1.39 -28.92 11.77
C VAL A 32 -1.97 -29.55 13.05
N HIS A 33 -1.26 -29.55 14.18
CA HIS A 33 -1.67 -30.31 15.38
C HIS A 33 -2.59 -29.62 16.38
N HIS A 34 -2.92 -28.33 16.24
CA HIS A 34 -3.70 -27.60 17.26
C HIS A 34 -4.92 -26.80 16.77
N GLY A 35 -5.40 -27.00 15.54
CA GLY A 35 -6.72 -26.50 15.11
C GLY A 35 -6.88 -24.97 15.05
N CYS A 36 -5.81 -24.20 15.23
CA CYS A 36 -5.82 -22.76 15.02
C CYS A 36 -5.31 -22.47 13.59
N VAL A 37 -6.24 -22.29 12.65
CA VAL A 37 -5.93 -21.93 11.26
C VAL A 37 -6.04 -20.42 11.12
N PRO A 38 -5.01 -19.71 10.64
CA PRO A 38 -5.02 -18.26 10.64
C PRO A 38 -6.02 -17.73 9.60
N TRP A 39 -6.94 -16.89 10.06
CA TRP A 39 -7.94 -16.21 9.21
C TRP A 39 -7.34 -15.11 8.33
N ARG A 40 -6.10 -14.73 8.60
CA ARG A 40 -5.28 -13.77 7.85
C ARG A 40 -3.97 -14.47 7.45
N PRO A 41 -3.29 -14.01 6.40
CA PRO A 41 -1.93 -14.47 6.13
C PRO A 41 -1.04 -14.23 7.38
N LEU A 42 -0.12 -15.17 7.62
CA LEU A 42 0.90 -14.99 8.66
C LEU A 42 1.76 -13.78 8.27
N THR A 43 1.98 -12.89 9.25
CA THR A 43 2.40 -11.48 9.19
C THR A 43 3.55 -11.10 8.23
N ASP A 44 3.61 -9.80 7.90
CA ASP A 44 4.56 -9.07 7.03
C ASP A 44 6.06 -9.45 7.16
N ASP A 45 6.50 -9.97 8.30
CA ASP A 45 7.91 -10.31 8.58
C ASP A 45 8.51 -11.34 7.60
N LEU A 46 7.68 -12.06 6.85
CA LEU A 46 8.12 -13.04 5.84
C LEU A 46 8.11 -12.49 4.40
N MET A 47 7.61 -11.29 4.16
CA MET A 47 7.61 -10.73 2.81
C MET A 47 9.03 -10.31 2.42
N ARG A 48 9.53 -10.91 1.34
CA ARG A 48 10.74 -10.43 0.68
C ARG A 48 10.39 -9.17 -0.12
N ARG A 49 10.82 -8.01 0.38
CA ARG A 49 10.75 -6.75 -0.37
C ARG A 49 11.47 -6.87 -1.71
N ASP A 50 10.87 -6.31 -2.75
CA ASP A 50 11.49 -6.14 -4.04
C ASP A 50 12.43 -4.93 -4.01
N PRO A 51 13.75 -5.14 -4.16
CA PRO A 51 14.71 -4.04 -4.18
C PRO A 51 14.55 -3.09 -5.39
N GLN A 52 13.86 -3.50 -6.46
CA GLN A 52 13.63 -2.63 -7.61
C GLN A 52 12.65 -1.49 -7.30
N LEU A 53 11.75 -1.70 -6.33
CA LEU A 53 10.79 -0.69 -5.88
C LEU A 53 11.37 0.30 -4.88
N ASP A 54 12.52 0.01 -4.27
CA ASP A 54 13.10 0.85 -3.21
C ASP A 54 13.29 2.34 -3.59
N PRO A 55 13.67 2.71 -4.82
CA PRO A 55 13.72 4.12 -5.22
C PRO A 55 12.35 4.82 -5.21
N PHE A 56 11.27 4.07 -5.46
CA PHE A 56 9.89 4.55 -5.63
C PHE A 56 8.99 4.27 -4.43
N ARG A 57 9.51 3.52 -3.45
CA ARG A 57 8.84 3.19 -2.21
C ARG A 57 8.62 4.47 -1.39
N GLU A 58 7.36 4.72 -1.03
CA GLU A 58 6.97 5.87 -0.21
C GLU A 58 7.41 7.21 -0.84
N ARG A 59 7.38 7.28 -2.18
CA ARG A 59 8.00 8.34 -2.97
C ARG A 59 6.97 9.28 -3.56
N ALA A 60 7.17 10.57 -3.40
CA ALA A 60 6.40 11.59 -4.08
C ALA A 60 7.07 12.04 -5.38
N ALA A 61 6.28 12.59 -6.29
CA ALA A 61 6.75 13.25 -7.50
C ALA A 61 5.84 14.39 -7.94
N PHE A 62 6.36 15.22 -8.84
CA PHE A 62 5.55 16.10 -9.65
C PHE A 62 5.38 15.54 -11.05
N LEU A 63 4.15 15.54 -11.54
CA LEU A 63 3.85 15.23 -12.93
C LEU A 63 3.86 16.52 -13.74
N ILE A 64 4.60 16.53 -14.84
CA ILE A 64 4.94 17.70 -15.64
C ILE A 64 4.49 17.47 -17.09
N ARG A 65 3.79 18.47 -17.64
CA ARG A 65 3.40 18.57 -19.05
C ARG A 65 3.98 19.86 -19.61
N ASP A 66 4.71 19.78 -20.72
CA ASP A 66 5.28 20.95 -21.40
C ASP A 66 6.10 21.88 -20.47
N GLY A 67 6.76 21.30 -19.45
CA GLY A 67 7.54 22.04 -18.45
C GLY A 67 6.74 22.59 -17.26
N GLU A 68 5.41 22.46 -17.26
CA GLU A 68 4.53 22.89 -16.18
C GLU A 68 4.05 21.73 -15.31
N ARG A 69 4.02 21.92 -13.99
CA ARG A 69 3.48 20.92 -13.05
C ARG A 69 1.96 20.85 -13.20
N VAL A 70 1.44 19.69 -13.57
CA VAL A 70 -0.01 19.44 -13.71
C VAL A 70 -0.60 18.67 -12.52
N ALA A 71 0.21 17.88 -11.82
CA ALA A 71 -0.23 17.14 -10.64
C ALA A 71 0.92 16.83 -9.66
N THR A 72 0.55 16.38 -8.48
CA THR A 72 1.43 15.69 -7.54
C THR A 72 1.05 14.21 -7.50
N LEU A 73 2.05 13.36 -7.59
CA LEU A 73 1.96 11.92 -7.44
C LEU A 73 2.57 11.53 -6.09
N TYR A 74 2.02 10.51 -5.47
CA TYR A 74 2.66 9.80 -4.37
C TYR A 74 2.45 8.30 -4.54
N LEU A 75 3.54 7.54 -4.42
CA LEU A 75 3.54 6.08 -4.54
C LEU A 75 3.85 5.45 -3.19
N ARG A 76 3.08 4.41 -2.87
CA ARG A 76 3.28 3.55 -1.71
C ARG A 76 3.37 2.11 -2.19
N ALA A 77 4.45 1.42 -1.82
CA ALA A 77 4.55 -0.02 -2.04
C ALA A 77 4.03 -0.75 -0.79
N GLU A 78 3.02 -1.60 -0.96
CA GLU A 78 2.41 -2.35 0.13
C GLU A 78 2.44 -3.86 -0.16
N ALA A 79 2.42 -4.65 0.91
CA ALA A 79 2.30 -6.09 0.81
C ALA A 79 0.86 -6.48 0.47
N TRP A 80 0.70 -7.38 -0.48
CA TRP A 80 -0.59 -7.96 -0.85
C TRP A 80 -0.53 -9.48 -0.87
N TRP A 81 -1.65 -10.11 -0.53
CA TRP A 81 -1.86 -11.55 -0.58
C TRP A 81 -3.24 -11.85 -1.14
N GLU A 82 -3.32 -12.87 -1.98
CA GLU A 82 -4.58 -13.35 -2.50
C GLU A 82 -4.99 -14.63 -1.81
N GLN A 83 -6.29 -14.81 -1.58
CA GLN A 83 -6.79 -16.10 -1.10
C GLN A 83 -6.80 -17.08 -2.27
N THR A 84 -5.90 -18.05 -2.26
CA THR A 84 -5.76 -19.07 -3.32
C THR A 84 -6.66 -20.29 -3.12
N GLY A 85 -7.24 -20.44 -1.92
CA GLY A 85 -8.13 -21.55 -1.62
C GLY A 85 -8.71 -21.49 -0.21
N GLY A 86 -9.61 -22.42 0.09
CA GLY A 86 -10.19 -22.54 1.42
C GLY A 86 -11.63 -23.07 1.45
N HIS A 87 -12.01 -23.55 2.63
CA HIS A 87 -13.39 -23.84 3.01
C HIS A 87 -13.68 -23.22 4.39
N LEU A 88 -14.87 -23.48 4.95
CA LEU A 88 -15.41 -22.80 6.14
C LEU A 88 -14.42 -22.69 7.33
N TRP A 89 -13.51 -23.65 7.51
CA TRP A 89 -12.55 -23.70 8.62
C TRP A 89 -11.06 -23.70 8.19
N TRP A 90 -10.74 -23.45 6.92
CA TRP A 90 -9.35 -23.26 6.49
C TRP A 90 -9.25 -22.35 5.26
N ARG A 91 -8.14 -21.59 5.17
CA ARG A 91 -7.81 -20.79 3.99
C ARG A 91 -6.35 -21.02 3.62
N THR A 92 -6.08 -20.96 2.32
CA THR A 92 -4.73 -20.86 1.78
C THR A 92 -4.58 -19.50 1.11
N TRP A 93 -3.40 -18.92 1.26
CA TRP A 93 -3.05 -17.61 0.72
C TRP A 93 -1.91 -17.78 -0.29
N SER A 94 -1.76 -16.86 -1.22
CA SER A 94 -0.59 -16.76 -2.09
C SER A 94 0.66 -16.42 -1.28
N GLU A 95 1.82 -16.50 -1.92
CA GLU A 95 2.99 -15.77 -1.44
C GLU A 95 2.69 -14.25 -1.42
N ALA A 96 3.29 -13.54 -0.47
CA ALA A 96 3.18 -12.09 -0.40
C ALA A 96 3.90 -11.46 -1.58
N LYS A 97 3.22 -10.55 -2.28
CA LYS A 97 3.80 -9.76 -3.36
C LYS A 97 3.69 -8.27 -3.02
N GLU A 98 4.54 -7.44 -3.62
CA GLU A 98 4.42 -5.98 -3.47
C GLU A 98 3.62 -5.40 -4.64
N HIS A 99 2.55 -4.69 -4.31
CA HIS A 99 1.83 -3.84 -5.24
C HIS A 99 2.17 -2.37 -4.99
N VAL A 100 1.84 -1.48 -5.92
CA VAL A 100 2.03 -0.03 -5.74
C VAL A 100 0.67 0.65 -5.73
N HIS A 101 0.32 1.28 -4.59
CA HIS A 101 -0.81 2.18 -4.46
C HIS A 101 -0.34 3.60 -4.79
N GLY A 102 -0.86 4.16 -5.88
CA GLY A 102 -0.59 5.52 -6.30
C GLY A 102 -1.72 6.47 -5.98
N PHE A 103 -1.36 7.69 -5.61
CA PHE A 103 -2.27 8.79 -5.29
C PHE A 103 -1.91 10.00 -6.14
N VAL A 104 -2.91 10.60 -6.79
CA VAL A 104 -2.72 11.77 -7.66
C VAL A 104 -3.61 12.91 -7.20
N LEU A 105 -3.01 14.08 -7.01
CA LEU A 105 -3.72 15.34 -6.80
C LEU A 105 -3.35 16.32 -7.92
N THR A 106 -4.32 16.63 -8.77
CA THR A 106 -4.15 17.61 -9.85
C THR A 106 -4.07 19.04 -9.32
N GLN A 107 -3.48 19.97 -10.09
CA GLN A 107 -3.49 21.40 -9.73
C GLN A 107 -4.90 22.00 -9.61
N ALA A 108 -5.89 21.41 -10.27
CA ALA A 108 -7.30 21.79 -10.15
C ALA A 108 -7.96 21.28 -8.85
N GLY A 109 -7.24 20.52 -8.02
CA GLY A 109 -7.74 19.94 -6.78
C GLY A 109 -8.52 18.63 -6.94
N ALA A 110 -8.58 18.06 -8.16
CA ALA A 110 -9.15 16.74 -8.35
C ALA A 110 -8.18 15.67 -7.83
N PHE A 111 -8.70 14.76 -7.01
CA PHE A 111 -8.00 13.63 -6.43
C PHE A 111 -8.38 12.33 -7.14
N ASP A 112 -7.40 11.43 -7.28
CA ASP A 112 -7.55 10.10 -7.84
C ASP A 112 -6.57 9.14 -7.15
N ASP A 113 -6.89 7.85 -7.13
CA ASP A 113 -6.00 6.79 -6.66
C ASP A 113 -6.09 5.56 -7.57
N PHE A 114 -5.02 4.76 -7.59
CA PHE A 114 -4.92 3.56 -8.43
C PHE A 114 -3.99 2.53 -7.80
N ILE A 115 -4.17 1.27 -8.18
CA ILE A 115 -3.31 0.16 -7.77
C ILE A 115 -2.63 -0.38 -9.03
N VAL A 116 -1.31 -0.56 -8.95
CA VAL A 116 -0.52 -1.33 -9.91
C VAL A 116 -0.20 -2.67 -9.25
N ASP A 117 -0.81 -3.73 -9.76
CA ASP A 117 -0.63 -5.07 -9.23
C ASP A 117 0.83 -5.53 -9.39
N ALA A 118 1.22 -6.46 -8.54
CA ALA A 118 2.59 -6.97 -8.51
C ALA A 118 3.05 -7.62 -9.84
N ASP A 119 2.11 -8.12 -10.64
CA ASP A 119 2.42 -8.72 -11.93
C ASP A 119 2.65 -7.66 -13.03
N ASP A 120 2.08 -6.46 -12.89
CA ASP A 120 2.18 -5.37 -13.86
C ASP A 120 3.26 -4.33 -13.48
N VAL A 121 3.63 -4.23 -12.20
CA VAL A 121 4.57 -3.21 -11.72
C VAL A 121 5.94 -3.26 -12.41
N HIS A 122 6.38 -4.45 -12.81
CA HIS A 122 7.66 -4.63 -13.50
C HIS A 122 7.67 -4.05 -14.91
N ASP A 123 6.51 -3.93 -15.57
CA ASP A 123 6.39 -3.31 -16.89
C ASP A 123 6.41 -1.77 -16.79
N GLU A 124 5.99 -1.21 -15.65
CA GLU A 124 5.98 0.22 -15.36
C GLU A 124 7.36 0.76 -14.93
N LEU A 125 8.17 -0.07 -14.26
CA LEU A 125 9.47 0.33 -13.70
C LEU A 125 10.44 0.98 -14.70
N PRO A 126 10.62 0.49 -15.94
CA PRO A 126 11.48 1.13 -16.92
C PRO A 126 11.09 2.59 -17.19
N ASP A 127 9.80 2.88 -17.27
CA ASP A 127 9.32 4.24 -17.52
C ASP A 127 9.58 5.13 -16.31
N TRP A 128 9.33 4.63 -15.10
CA TRP A 128 9.58 5.38 -13.87
C TRP A 128 11.05 5.73 -13.69
N VAL A 129 11.96 4.80 -13.99
CA VAL A 129 13.42 5.02 -14.01
C VAL A 129 13.80 6.09 -15.04
N ASN A 130 13.10 6.14 -16.17
CA ASN A 130 13.30 7.14 -17.22
C ASN A 130 12.54 8.45 -16.98
N ASN A 131 11.95 8.65 -15.80
CA ASN A 131 11.14 9.82 -15.45
C ASN A 131 9.91 10.01 -16.35
N ILE A 132 9.29 8.90 -16.73
CA ILE A 132 8.07 8.82 -17.52
C ILE A 132 6.97 8.19 -16.66
N PHE A 133 5.75 8.70 -16.79
CA PHE A 133 4.58 8.14 -16.11
C PHE A 133 3.35 8.31 -16.99
N GLU A 134 2.68 7.20 -17.29
CA GLU A 134 1.39 7.24 -17.97
C GLU A 134 0.27 7.47 -16.95
N TYR A 135 -0.53 8.51 -17.16
CA TYR A 135 -1.70 8.79 -16.35
C TYR A 135 -2.89 9.12 -17.23
N ARG A 136 -3.94 8.29 -17.16
CA ARG A 136 -5.18 8.42 -17.94
C ARG A 136 -4.94 8.52 -19.46
N GLY A 137 -4.03 7.67 -19.97
CA GLY A 137 -3.68 7.61 -21.40
C GLY A 137 -2.74 8.71 -21.87
N GLU A 138 -2.15 9.46 -20.94
CA GLU A 138 -1.23 10.55 -21.24
C GLU A 138 0.15 10.30 -20.64
N ILE A 139 1.19 10.46 -21.46
CA ILE A 139 2.58 10.31 -21.05
C ILE A 139 3.09 11.62 -20.47
N LEU A 140 3.45 11.62 -19.18
CA LEU A 140 3.91 12.78 -18.44
C LEU A 140 5.38 12.63 -18.03
N THR A 141 6.11 13.75 -17.96
CA THR A 141 7.42 13.77 -17.34
C THR A 141 7.28 13.78 -15.83
N VAL A 142 8.05 12.94 -15.14
CA VAL A 142 8.06 12.84 -13.69
C VAL A 142 9.27 13.57 -13.13
N ARG A 143 9.09 14.28 -12.04
CA ARG A 143 10.20 14.70 -11.18
C ARG A 143 10.03 14.09 -9.81
N TRP A 144 10.76 13.00 -9.56
CA TRP A 144 10.83 12.35 -8.26
C TRP A 144 11.40 13.28 -7.20
N LEU A 145 10.83 13.24 -5.99
CA LEU A 145 11.24 14.05 -4.86
C LEU A 145 12.13 13.26 -3.90
N ASP A 146 12.93 13.96 -3.10
CA ASP A 146 13.69 13.32 -2.02
C ASP A 146 12.78 12.80 -0.88
N ASP A 147 13.35 12.06 0.07
CA ASP A 147 12.60 11.41 1.16
C ASP A 147 11.91 12.43 2.08
N ALA A 148 12.54 13.59 2.31
CA ALA A 148 12.00 14.61 3.19
C ALA A 148 10.79 15.31 2.55
N SER A 149 10.92 15.67 1.27
CA SER A 149 9.85 16.24 0.47
C SER A 149 8.72 15.25 0.27
N SER A 150 9.04 13.96 0.09
CA SER A 150 8.04 12.90 -0.05
C SER A 150 7.20 12.71 1.20
N ARG A 151 7.83 12.71 2.38
CA ARG A 151 7.11 12.71 3.66
C ARG A 151 6.22 13.95 3.84
N THR A 152 6.72 15.11 3.47
CA THR A 152 5.92 16.36 3.51
C THR A 152 4.70 16.26 2.60
N VAL A 153 4.86 15.74 1.38
CA VAL A 153 3.74 15.52 0.46
C VAL A 153 2.74 14.50 1.02
N ARG A 154 3.22 13.38 1.56
CA ARG A 154 2.38 12.35 2.18
C ARG A 154 1.49 12.94 3.29
N ALA A 155 2.07 13.73 4.19
CA ALA A 155 1.36 14.35 5.30
C ALA A 155 0.47 15.52 4.83
N ASP A 156 1.05 16.52 4.19
CA ASP A 156 0.40 17.83 4.01
C ASP A 156 -0.49 17.89 2.77
N VAL A 157 -0.17 17.11 1.72
CA VAL A 157 -0.93 17.10 0.45
C VAL A 157 -1.98 16.01 0.46
N PHE A 158 -1.62 14.81 0.91
CA PHE A 158 -2.51 13.65 0.87
C PHE A 158 -3.13 13.27 2.23
N GLY A 159 -2.67 13.83 3.35
CA GLY A 159 -3.24 13.54 4.68
C GLY A 159 -3.08 12.08 5.12
N LEU A 160 -2.09 11.35 4.59
CA LEU A 160 -1.98 9.90 4.78
C LEU A 160 -1.37 9.48 6.13
N ASP A 161 -0.98 10.45 6.97
CA ASP A 161 -0.44 10.21 8.31
C ASP A 161 -1.50 10.32 9.42
N GLU A 162 -2.72 10.79 9.10
CA GLU A 162 -3.76 11.03 10.12
C GLU A 162 -4.51 9.76 10.57
N TYR A 163 -4.22 8.59 9.99
CA TYR A 163 -4.95 7.34 10.21
C TYR A 163 -4.20 6.24 10.96
N GLU A 164 -3.06 6.52 11.61
CA GLU A 164 -2.58 5.61 12.66
C GLU A 164 -3.56 5.67 13.84
N GLU A 165 -4.38 4.62 14.02
CA GLU A 165 -5.27 4.50 15.17
C GLU A 165 -4.48 4.79 16.47
N PRO A 166 -5.07 5.53 17.44
CA PRO A 166 -4.42 5.73 18.72
C PRO A 166 -4.19 4.36 19.34
N THR A 167 -2.92 3.96 19.43
CA THR A 167 -2.52 2.78 20.18
C THR A 167 -3.10 2.96 21.59
N PRO A 168 -3.98 2.07 22.07
CA PRO A 168 -4.49 2.20 23.43
C PRO A 168 -3.29 2.17 24.35
N ARG A 169 -3.05 3.28 25.05
CA ARG A 169 -2.05 3.32 26.13
C ARG A 169 -2.55 2.36 27.20
N LEU A 170 -1.81 1.26 27.38
CA LEU A 170 -1.96 0.35 28.51
C LEU A 170 -1.69 1.07 29.84
#